data_AF-F9QDJ4-F1
#
_entry.id   AF-F9QDJ4-F1
#
_cell.length_a   1.000
_cell.length_b   1.000
_cell.length_c   1.000
_cell.angle_alpha   90.00
_cell.angle_beta   90.00
_cell.angle_gamma   90.00
#
_symmetry.space_group_name_H-M   'P 1'
#
loop_
_entity.id
_entity.type
_entity.pdbx_description
1 polymer ?
#
loop_
_entity_poly.entity_id
_entity_poly.type
_entity_poly.pdbx_seq_one_letter_code
_entity_poly.pdbx_strand_id
1 'polypeptide(L)' 'MIKQNNKVSRKDISIKLGVSEKTITRYINEIRNIKYVGKGGNGHWELEE' A
#
# COMPACT_ATOMS: atom_id res chain seq x y z
N MET A 1 1.11 -6.63 6.07
CA MET A 1 1.57 -6.73 4.67
C MET A 1 2.65 -5.69 4.37
N ILE A 2 2.36 -4.39 4.41
CA ILE A 2 3.37 -3.36 4.06
C ILE A 2 4.62 -3.38 4.98
N LYS A 3 4.44 -3.59 6.30
CA LYS A 3 5.55 -3.81 7.25
C LYS A 3 6.44 -5.01 6.93
N GLN A 4 5.92 -6.02 6.23
CA GLN A 4 6.64 -7.26 5.89
C GLN A 4 7.26 -7.19 4.48
N ASN A 5 6.63 -6.47 3.56
CA ASN A 5 7.11 -6.23 2.21
C ASN A 5 6.74 -4.80 1.81
N ASN A 6 7.73 -3.91 1.84
CA ASN A 6 7.55 -2.50 1.48
C ASN A 6 7.30 -2.29 -0.02
N LYS A 7 7.43 -3.30 -0.87
CA LYS A 7 7.09 -3.22 -2.31
C LYS A 7 5.76 -3.87 -2.67
N VAL A 8 4.97 -4.29 -1.67
CA VAL A 8 3.65 -4.90 -1.92
C VAL A 8 2.75 -3.95 -2.70
N SER A 9 2.11 -4.44 -3.77
CA SER A 9 1.21 -3.62 -4.55
C SER A 9 -0.18 -3.53 -3.90
N ARG A 10 -0.94 -2.48 -4.22
CA ARG A 10 -2.35 -2.38 -3.79
C ARG A 10 -3.19 -3.54 -4.34
N LYS A 11 -2.85 -4.05 -5.53
CA LYS A 11 -3.47 -5.22 -6.15
C LYS A 11 -3.26 -6.49 -5.33
N ASP A 12 -2.05 -6.74 -4.84
CA ASP A 12 -1.76 -7.91 -4.00
C ASP A 12 -2.56 -7.87 -2.69
N ILE A 13 -2.65 -6.68 -2.08
CA ILE A 13 -3.46 -6.46 -0.87
C ILE A 13 -4.95 -6.70 -1.16
N SER A 14 -5.44 -6.18 -2.29
CA SER A 14 -6.81 -6.36 -2.78
C SER A 14 -7.17 -7.84 -2.94
N ILE A 15 -6.33 -8.62 -3.64
CA ILE A 15 -6.53 -10.06 -3.82
C ILE A 15 -6.52 -10.78 -2.46
N LYS A 16 -5.58 -10.45 -1.58
CA LYS A 16 -5.47 -11.11 -0.27
C LYS A 16 -6.66 -10.83 0.65
N LEU A 17 -7.21 -9.61 0.60
CA LEU A 17 -8.31 -9.17 1.46
C LEU A 17 -9.70 -9.33 0.81
N GLY A 18 -9.77 -9.65 -0.49
CA GLY A 18 -11.04 -9.84 -1.21
C GLY A 18 -11.83 -8.55 -1.43
N VAL A 19 -11.15 -7.40 -1.48
CA VAL A 19 -11.78 -6.07 -1.67
C VAL A 19 -11.14 -5.31 -2.81
N SER A 20 -11.86 -4.36 -3.41
CA SER A 20 -11.35 -3.61 -4.56
C SER A 20 -10.07 -2.82 -4.24
N GLU A 21 -9.21 -2.61 -5.25
CA GLU A 21 -8.03 -1.74 -5.13
C GLU A 21 -8.39 -0.30 -4.73
N LYS A 22 -9.57 0.18 -5.14
CA LYS A 22 -10.11 1.49 -4.73
C LYS A 22 -10.37 1.55 -3.23
N THR A 23 -10.92 0.48 -2.67
CA THR A 23 -11.15 0.33 -1.22
C THR A 23 -9.83 0.37 -0.46
N ILE A 24 -8.83 -0.39 -0.92
CA ILE A 24 -7.48 -0.38 -0.34
C ILE A 24 -6.86 1.02 -0.41
N THR A 25 -6.98 1.70 -1.56
CA THR A 25 -6.45 3.06 -1.74
C THR A 25 -7.06 4.04 -0.75
N ARG A 26 -8.38 4.00 -0.55
CA ARG A 26 -9.07 4.83 0.44
C ARG A 26 -8.52 4.60 1.85
N TYR A 27 -8.48 3.35 2.30
CA TYR A 27 -7.98 3.02 3.63
C TYR A 27 -6.52 3.42 3.83
N ILE A 28 -5.66 3.20 2.84
CA ILE A 28 -4.25 3.59 2.94
C ILE A 28 -4.11 5.12 3.04
N ASN A 29 -4.87 5.88 2.25
CA ASN A 29 -4.82 7.34 2.31
C ASN A 29 -5.38 7.91 3.63
N GLU A 30 -6.21 7.16 4.35
CA GLU A 30 -6.68 7.53 5.71
C GLU A 30 -5.61 7.28 6.79
N ILE A 31 -4.62 6.42 6.51
CA ILE A 31 -3.51 6.13 7.41
C ILE A 31 -2.46 7.25 7.26
N ARG A 32 -2.29 8.07 8.30
CA ARG A 32 -1.39 9.24 8.25
C ARG A 32 0.09 8.89 8.18
N ASN A 33 0.47 7.73 8.71
CA ASN A 33 1.86 7.37 8.93
C ASN A 33 2.43 6.44 7.85
N ILE A 34 1.83 6.46 6.65
CA ILE A 34 2.26 5.66 5.52
C ILE A 34 2.23 6.47 4.23
N LYS A 35 3.28 6.34 3.43
CA LYS A 35 3.36 6.99 2.11
C LYS A 35 3.97 6.06 1.07
N TYR A 36 3.55 6.20 -0.17
CA TYR A 36 4.19 5.52 -1.30
C TYR A 36 5.18 6.47 -1.95
N VAL A 37 6.45 6.07 -2.01
CA VAL A 37 7.55 6.86 -2.59
C VAL A 37 8.01 6.22 -3.89
N GLY A 38 8.33 7.03 -4.88
CA GLY A 38 8.79 6.59 -6.21
C GLY A 38 7.70 6.47 -7.27
N LYS A 39 8.06 5.93 -8.43
CA LYS A 39 7.17 5.79 -9.60
C LYS A 39 7.27 4.40 -10.19
N GLY A 40 6.13 3.86 -10.66
CA GLY A 40 6.06 2.55 -11.30
C GLY A 40 6.59 1.43 -10.40
N GLY A 41 7.23 0.43 -11.02
CA GLY A 41 7.80 -0.73 -10.31
C GLY A 41 9.01 -0.45 -9.41
N ASN A 42 9.54 0.78 -9.45
CA ASN A 42 10.64 1.20 -8.57
C ASN A 42 10.15 1.87 -7.28
N GLY A 43 8.84 1.99 -7.08
CA GLY A 43 8.30 2.57 -5.85
C GLY A 43 8.23 1.58 -4.69
N HIS A 44 8.11 2.13 -3.48
CA HIS A 44 7.96 1.39 -2.24
C HIS A 44 7.16 2.20 -1.22
N TRP A 45 6.70 1.53 -0.18
CA TRP A 45 6.03 2.13 0.96
C TRP A 45 7.04 2.52 2.03
N GLU A 46 6.86 3.71 2.58
CA GLU A 46 7.55 4.18 3.78
C GLU A 46 6.54 4.33 4.90
N LEU A 47 6.93 3.90 6.10
CA LEU A 47 6.17 4.06 7.32
C LEU A 47 6.90 5.10 8.16
N GLU A 48 6.20 6.15 8.53
CA GLU A 48 6.70 7.13 9.50
C GLU A 48 6.33 6.59 10.90
N GLU A 49 7.31 6.51 11.79
CA GLU A 49 7.12 6.11 13.20
C GLU A 49 6.59 7.27 14.04
#